data_AF-A0AAD3DZG2-F1
#
_entry.id   AF-A0AAD3DZG2-F1
#
_cell.length_a   1.000
_cell.length_b   1.000
_cell.length_c   1.000
_cell.angle_alpha   90.00
_cell.angle_beta   90.00
_cell.angle_gamma   90.00
#
_symmetry.space_group_name_H-M   'P 1'
#
loop_
_entity.id
_entity.type
_entity.pdbx_description
1 polymer ?
#
loop_
_entity_poly.entity_id
_entity_poly.type
_entity_poly.pdbx_seq_one_letter_code
_entity_poly.pdbx_strand_id
1 'polypeptide(L)'
;MQQLGTSPKAAPAPTVTCSRNRLLNCVPLRASNVSRTDAAPQQQEERRRQEHQAPAVILDDARTQNFMNWARGPASIRFSGVKPSTFAGIRGLLASKDISNDDLIVEVPRRSALVLAPKQRNSCQGLVTDEWWKSAPWFAKLAAMILWHKRQGAQSPLAPWIAQLPSSTGVPVLWSDSQLQALQYPPLIAQVQEQRREWQQLYDTFLTSATTATTAANQQPKPKPTSSPTSSSPPPSSPPSREEFFWAMSVVRSRTFSGPYIGSSLPDRLRLLGLVGALMACNTALGLADLPHSLSAALAVVLFNVLYEVILSRSLKQHAICPLIDLFNHSSAVQSEVSYNYFGDSYCVVASRDVKQGEQVFISYGPQSNDSLLQYYGFSEPANQHDTHILTDML
;
A
#
# COMPACT_ATOMS: atom_id res chain seq x y z
N MET A 1 -28.12 -14.73 2.58
CA MET A 1 -28.26 -15.29 1.23
C MET A 1 -29.00 -14.28 0.37
N GLN A 2 -28.30 -13.61 -0.54
CA GLN A 2 -28.85 -13.04 -1.76
C GLN A 2 -27.64 -12.83 -2.70
N GLN A 3 -27.69 -13.53 -3.82
CA GLN A 3 -26.64 -13.62 -4.84
C GLN A 3 -26.73 -12.41 -5.77
N LEU A 4 -25.58 -11.82 -6.13
CA LEU A 4 -25.48 -10.84 -7.22
C LEU A 4 -24.75 -11.48 -8.42
N GLY A 5 -25.55 -11.63 -9.48
CA GLY A 5 -25.27 -11.78 -10.91
C GLY A 5 -23.86 -12.13 -11.41
N THR A 6 -23.76 -13.30 -12.03
CA THR A 6 -22.72 -13.72 -12.96
C THR A 6 -22.81 -12.99 -14.31
N SER A 7 -21.71 -12.44 -14.82
CA SER A 7 -21.57 -12.01 -16.22
C SER A 7 -21.14 -13.16 -17.16
N PRO A 8 -21.51 -13.15 -18.45
CA PRO A 8 -21.31 -14.29 -19.36
C PRO A 8 -19.88 -14.38 -19.95
N LYS A 9 -19.48 -15.63 -20.25
CA LYS A 9 -18.21 -16.05 -20.88
C LYS A 9 -18.05 -15.51 -22.31
N ALA A 10 -16.87 -14.99 -22.64
CA ALA A 10 -16.43 -14.74 -24.02
C ALA A 10 -15.56 -15.91 -24.55
N ALA A 11 -15.73 -16.24 -25.83
CA ALA A 11 -15.03 -17.30 -26.57
C ALA A 11 -13.63 -16.84 -27.08
N PRO A 12 -12.71 -17.75 -27.46
CA PRO A 12 -11.31 -17.42 -27.73
C PRO A 12 -11.01 -17.15 -29.21
N ALA A 13 -10.04 -16.27 -29.51
CA ALA A 13 -9.39 -16.12 -30.82
C ALA A 13 -7.96 -15.50 -30.67
N PRO A 14 -7.11 -15.51 -31.71
CA PRO A 14 -6.08 -16.52 -31.97
C PRO A 14 -4.64 -16.04 -31.70
N THR A 15 -3.72 -16.99 -31.76
CA THR A 15 -2.27 -16.88 -31.52
C THR A 15 -1.56 -15.99 -32.55
N VAL A 16 -0.82 -14.97 -32.09
CA VAL A 16 0.19 -14.27 -32.90
C VAL A 16 1.48 -14.15 -32.09
N THR A 17 2.51 -14.82 -32.58
CA THR A 17 3.91 -14.80 -32.12
C THR A 17 4.60 -13.48 -32.51
N CYS A 18 5.27 -12.82 -31.56
CA CYS A 18 6.31 -11.84 -31.87
C CYS A 18 7.38 -11.79 -30.75
N SER A 19 8.58 -11.40 -31.15
CA SER A 19 9.87 -11.88 -30.68
C SER A 19 10.31 -11.42 -29.29
N ARG A 20 10.95 -12.35 -28.56
CA ARG A 20 11.67 -12.17 -27.29
C ARG A 20 12.96 -11.36 -27.52
N ASN A 21 13.21 -10.34 -26.71
CA ASN A 21 14.35 -10.37 -25.77
C ASN A 21 14.38 -9.16 -24.83
N ARG A 22 14.47 -9.49 -23.53
CA ARG A 22 14.55 -8.65 -22.30
C ARG A 22 13.21 -8.09 -21.80
N LEU A 23 12.94 -8.37 -20.52
CA LEU A 23 11.72 -8.10 -19.72
C LEU A 23 10.64 -9.19 -19.80
N LEU A 24 10.78 -10.26 -19.00
CA LEU A 24 9.82 -11.38 -18.92
C LEU A 24 9.12 -11.54 -17.56
N ASN A 25 9.29 -10.62 -16.60
CA ASN A 25 8.94 -10.88 -15.19
C ASN A 25 7.93 -9.91 -14.55
N CYS A 26 7.35 -8.99 -15.32
CA CYS A 26 6.21 -8.17 -14.89
C CYS A 26 4.98 -8.63 -15.67
N VAL A 27 3.86 -8.88 -14.98
CA VAL A 27 2.59 -9.27 -15.60
C VAL A 27 1.69 -8.03 -15.70
N PRO A 28 1.57 -7.38 -16.87
CA PRO A 28 0.53 -6.39 -17.12
C PRO A 28 -0.79 -7.08 -17.51
N LEU A 29 -1.93 -6.49 -17.10
CA LEU A 29 -3.25 -6.82 -17.60
C LEU A 29 -3.45 -6.08 -18.94
N ARG A 30 -3.83 -6.82 -20.00
CA ARG A 30 -3.82 -6.37 -21.40
C ARG A 30 -5.07 -5.53 -21.74
N ALA A 31 -4.88 -4.37 -22.38
CA ALA A 31 -5.92 -3.64 -23.13
C ALA A 31 -5.57 -3.62 -24.64
N SER A 32 -6.61 -3.64 -25.46
CA SER A 32 -6.58 -3.83 -26.92
C SER A 32 -6.05 -2.61 -27.68
N ASN A 33 -5.43 -2.85 -28.86
CA ASN A 33 -4.88 -1.84 -29.76
C ASN A 33 -5.91 -0.77 -30.17
N VAL A 34 -5.56 0.51 -29.96
CA VAL A 34 -6.18 1.66 -30.63
C VAL A 34 -5.12 2.32 -31.50
N SER A 35 -5.44 2.47 -32.79
CA SER A 35 -4.60 3.10 -33.81
C SER A 35 -4.28 4.56 -33.47
N ARG A 36 -3.10 5.03 -33.88
CA ARG A 36 -2.68 6.43 -33.79
C ARG A 36 -3.72 7.35 -34.45
N THR A 37 -4.45 8.09 -33.65
CA THR A 37 -5.11 9.34 -34.03
C THR A 37 -4.52 10.45 -33.16
N ASP A 38 -4.46 11.65 -33.72
CA ASP A 38 -3.88 12.85 -33.10
C ASP A 38 -4.29 13.01 -31.63
N ALA A 39 -3.35 13.50 -30.81
CA ALA A 39 -3.54 13.68 -29.37
C ALA A 39 -4.87 14.37 -29.09
N ALA A 40 -5.76 13.66 -28.37
CA ALA A 40 -7.11 14.13 -28.08
C ALA A 40 -7.09 15.52 -27.41
N PRO A 41 -8.11 16.37 -27.62
CA PRO A 41 -8.20 17.73 -27.06
C PRO A 41 -7.87 17.84 -25.56
N GLN A 42 -8.15 16.76 -24.81
CA GLN A 42 -7.86 16.63 -23.38
C GLN A 42 -6.37 16.72 -23.03
N GLN A 43 -5.47 16.14 -23.83
CA GLN A 43 -4.02 16.20 -23.59
C GLN A 43 -3.44 17.61 -23.81
N GLN A 44 -4.05 18.41 -24.71
CA GLN A 44 -3.66 19.80 -24.93
C GLN A 44 -4.14 20.72 -23.80
N GLU A 45 -5.34 20.46 -23.25
CA GLU A 45 -5.88 21.26 -22.16
C GLU A 45 -5.17 20.99 -20.82
N GLU A 46 -4.78 19.74 -20.57
CA GLU A 46 -3.92 19.38 -19.43
C GLU A 46 -2.55 20.05 -19.49
N ARG A 47 -1.92 20.10 -20.67
CA ARG A 47 -0.64 20.83 -20.86
C ARG A 47 -0.79 22.31 -20.51
N ARG A 48 -1.84 22.97 -21.01
CA ARG A 48 -2.13 24.39 -20.70
C ARG A 48 -2.40 24.64 -19.22
N ARG A 49 -2.98 23.67 -18.50
CA ARG A 49 -3.21 23.76 -17.05
C ARG A 49 -1.93 23.52 -16.25
N GLN A 50 -1.07 22.59 -16.67
CA GLN A 50 0.26 22.40 -16.08
C GLN A 50 1.13 23.65 -16.25
N GLU A 51 1.00 24.36 -17.38
CA GLU A 51 1.67 25.65 -17.60
C GLU A 51 1.22 26.77 -16.64
N HIS A 52 0.02 26.70 -16.05
CA HIS A 52 -0.51 27.69 -15.11
C HIS A 52 -0.35 27.31 -13.62
N GLN A 53 0.24 26.14 -13.33
CA GLN A 53 0.49 25.72 -11.95
C GLN A 53 1.71 26.47 -11.39
N ALA A 54 1.60 26.96 -10.15
CA ALA A 54 2.72 27.59 -9.45
C ALA A 54 3.96 26.67 -9.50
N PRO A 55 5.17 27.23 -9.70
CA PRO A 55 6.37 26.42 -9.89
C PRO A 55 6.58 25.48 -8.70
N ALA A 56 7.00 24.26 -9.01
CA ALA A 56 7.25 23.26 -7.98
C ALA A 56 8.34 23.73 -7.01
N VAL A 57 8.11 23.56 -5.70
CA VAL A 57 9.11 23.84 -4.68
C VAL A 57 9.74 22.53 -4.26
N ILE A 58 11.04 22.36 -4.57
CA ILE A 58 11.79 21.17 -4.17
C ILE A 58 11.87 21.12 -2.64
N LEU A 59 11.59 19.95 -2.07
CA LEU A 59 11.73 19.72 -0.63
C LEU A 59 13.14 19.22 -0.34
N ASP A 60 13.94 20.06 0.30
CA ASP A 60 15.33 19.79 0.67
C ASP A 60 15.59 20.00 2.17
N ASP A 61 14.54 20.12 2.98
CA ASP A 61 14.65 20.26 4.43
C ASP A 61 15.26 18.99 5.09
N ALA A 62 15.78 19.14 6.32
CA ALA A 62 16.47 18.05 7.02
C ALA A 62 15.61 16.78 7.20
N ARG A 63 14.29 16.92 7.38
CA ARG A 63 13.36 15.79 7.51
C ARG A 63 13.26 15.06 6.17
N THR A 64 13.18 15.77 5.05
CA THR A 64 13.19 15.19 3.70
C THR A 64 14.54 14.57 3.33
N GLN A 65 15.66 15.22 3.63
CA GLN A 65 16.99 14.65 3.41
C GLN A 65 17.21 13.35 4.19
N ASN A 66 16.81 13.31 5.46
CA ASN A 66 16.90 12.11 6.29
C ASN A 66 16.08 10.96 5.69
N PHE A 67 14.84 11.23 5.25
CA PHE A 67 14.01 10.24 4.56
C PHE A 67 14.67 9.73 3.27
N MET A 68 15.21 10.61 2.43
CA MET A 68 15.83 10.21 1.16
C MET A 68 17.12 9.41 1.36
N ASN A 69 17.90 9.73 2.39
CA ASN A 69 19.09 8.96 2.78
C ASN A 69 18.69 7.57 3.31
N TRP A 70 17.67 7.51 4.16
CA TRP A 70 17.10 6.25 4.64
C TRP A 70 16.56 5.40 3.48
N ALA A 71 15.84 6.02 2.55
CA ALA A 71 15.25 5.36 1.40
C ALA A 71 16.32 4.67 0.54
N ARG A 72 17.41 5.37 0.21
CA ARG A 72 18.51 4.79 -0.58
C ARG A 72 19.37 3.79 0.18
N GLY A 73 19.63 4.04 1.46
CA GLY A 73 20.51 3.21 2.29
C GLY A 73 19.76 2.04 2.93
N PRO A 74 19.39 2.14 4.23
CA PRO A 74 18.74 1.06 4.98
C PRO A 74 17.51 0.43 4.28
N ALA A 75 16.64 1.23 3.67
CA ALA A 75 15.44 0.72 3.01
C ALA A 75 15.71 0.15 1.61
N SER A 76 16.89 0.41 1.03
CA SER A 76 17.30 -0.06 -0.29
C SER A 76 16.28 0.18 -1.41
N ILE A 77 15.54 1.29 -1.32
CA ILE A 77 14.59 1.73 -2.34
C ILE A 77 15.39 2.25 -3.53
N ARG A 78 15.17 1.66 -4.70
CA ARG A 78 15.75 2.15 -5.95
C ARG A 78 14.81 3.17 -6.55
N PHE A 79 15.33 4.32 -6.93
CA PHE A 79 14.56 5.32 -7.66
C PHE A 79 15.50 6.19 -8.48
N SER A 80 15.00 6.68 -9.61
CA SER A 80 15.76 7.53 -10.52
C SER A 80 14.89 8.65 -11.04
N GLY A 81 15.51 9.81 -11.26
CA GLY A 81 14.85 10.91 -11.93
C GLY A 81 13.72 11.60 -11.17
N VAL A 82 13.44 11.27 -9.91
CA VAL A 82 12.41 11.94 -9.10
C VAL A 82 12.95 12.58 -7.82
N LYS A 83 12.33 13.70 -7.41
CA LYS A 83 12.59 14.38 -6.15
C LYS A 83 11.28 14.74 -5.44
N PRO A 84 11.18 14.58 -4.10
CA PRO A 84 10.08 15.15 -3.33
C PRO A 84 9.97 16.66 -3.56
N SER A 85 8.76 17.13 -3.82
CA SER A 85 8.48 18.56 -4.09
C SER A 85 7.07 18.89 -3.64
N THR A 86 6.72 20.18 -3.62
CA THR A 86 5.34 20.63 -3.45
C THR A 86 4.83 21.31 -4.71
N PHE A 87 3.55 21.09 -5.01
CA PHE A 87 2.80 21.66 -6.12
C PHE A 87 1.59 22.33 -5.51
N ALA A 88 1.55 23.67 -5.49
CA ALA A 88 0.54 24.44 -4.77
C ALA A 88 0.34 24.00 -3.30
N GLY A 89 1.45 23.70 -2.59
CA GLY A 89 1.44 23.26 -1.19
C GLY A 89 1.14 21.77 -0.99
N ILE A 90 0.75 21.03 -2.02
CA ILE A 90 0.53 19.59 -1.96
C ILE A 90 1.83 18.87 -2.29
N ARG A 91 2.23 17.90 -1.45
CA ARG A 91 3.42 17.10 -1.70
C ARG A 91 3.24 16.20 -2.91
N GLY A 92 4.28 16.05 -3.70
CA GLY A 92 4.33 15.20 -4.89
C GLY A 92 5.77 14.82 -5.26
N LEU A 93 5.93 14.25 -6.45
CA LEU A 93 7.25 13.95 -7.02
C LEU A 93 7.47 14.77 -8.30
N LEU A 94 8.59 15.48 -8.34
CA LEU A 94 9.07 16.24 -9.50
C LEU A 94 10.04 15.39 -10.33
N ALA A 95 9.90 15.42 -11.65
CA ALA A 95 10.89 14.90 -12.58
C ALA A 95 12.16 15.78 -12.56
N SER A 96 13.25 15.25 -12.01
CA SER A 96 14.56 15.90 -11.95
C SER A 96 15.40 15.76 -13.23
N LYS A 97 14.92 14.96 -14.18
CA LYS A 97 15.42 14.78 -15.54
C LYS A 97 14.26 14.31 -16.42
N ASP A 98 14.44 14.28 -17.73
CA ASP A 98 13.49 13.62 -18.63
C ASP A 98 13.38 12.12 -18.26
N ILE A 99 12.14 11.64 -18.17
CA ILE A 99 11.77 10.25 -17.91
C ILE A 99 11.08 9.75 -19.17
N SER A 100 11.57 8.66 -19.74
CA SER A 100 10.96 8.06 -20.93
C SER A 100 9.82 7.12 -20.54
N ASN A 101 8.89 6.89 -21.47
CA ASN A 101 7.95 5.79 -21.34
C ASN A 101 8.67 4.46 -21.03
N ASP A 102 8.06 3.63 -20.19
CA ASP A 102 8.59 2.36 -19.69
C ASP A 102 9.83 2.46 -18.77
N ASP A 103 10.30 3.65 -18.42
CA ASP A 103 11.36 3.81 -17.41
C ASP A 103 10.88 3.38 -16.02
N LEU A 104 11.73 2.62 -15.32
CA LEU A 104 11.53 2.32 -13.90
C LEU A 104 11.78 3.59 -13.07
N ILE A 105 10.73 4.12 -12.44
CA ILE A 105 10.81 5.35 -11.65
C ILE A 105 11.19 5.03 -10.20
N VAL A 106 10.46 4.11 -9.56
CA VAL A 106 10.65 3.70 -8.17
C VAL A 106 10.46 2.20 -8.02
N GLU A 107 11.29 1.58 -7.19
CA GLU A 107 11.18 0.19 -6.75
C GLU A 107 11.45 0.08 -5.24
N VAL A 108 10.43 -0.33 -4.48
CA VAL A 108 10.44 -0.48 -3.03
C VAL A 108 10.49 -1.97 -2.68
N PRO A 109 11.57 -2.49 -2.08
CA PRO A 109 11.60 -3.86 -1.59
C PRO A 109 10.45 -4.11 -0.60
N ARG A 110 9.81 -5.29 -0.66
CA ARG A 110 8.67 -5.65 0.21
C ARG A 110 8.98 -5.45 1.69
N ARG A 111 10.19 -5.81 2.12
CA ARG A 111 10.67 -5.63 3.51
C ARG A 111 10.69 -4.17 4.00
N SER A 112 10.71 -3.22 3.07
CA SER A 112 10.77 -1.79 3.35
C SER A 112 9.39 -1.12 3.26
N ALA A 113 8.37 -1.86 2.82
CA ALA A 113 6.99 -1.43 2.80
C ALA A 113 6.26 -1.84 4.09
N LEU A 114 5.22 -1.09 4.46
CA LEU A 114 4.30 -1.50 5.52
C LEU A 114 3.25 -2.45 4.92
N VAL A 115 3.40 -3.75 5.15
CA VAL A 115 2.56 -4.79 4.53
C VAL A 115 1.68 -5.49 5.56
N LEU A 116 0.40 -5.65 5.22
CA LEU A 116 -0.54 -6.51 5.90
C LEU A 116 -0.91 -7.70 5.01
N ALA A 117 -0.37 -8.87 5.34
CA ALA A 117 -0.70 -10.12 4.69
C ALA A 117 -2.01 -10.72 5.23
N PRO A 118 -2.72 -11.54 4.43
CA PRO A 118 -3.88 -12.28 4.90
C PRO A 118 -3.55 -13.11 6.14
N LYS A 119 -4.42 -13.07 7.15
CA LYS A 119 -4.29 -13.83 8.40
C LYS A 119 -2.95 -13.61 9.14
N GLN A 120 -2.26 -12.50 8.86
CA GLN A 120 -1.06 -12.11 9.60
C GLN A 120 -1.35 -12.08 11.10
N ARG A 121 -0.42 -12.59 11.91
CA ARG A 121 -0.51 -12.53 13.37
C ARG A 121 -0.35 -11.09 13.86
N ASN A 122 -0.84 -10.82 15.07
CA ASN A 122 -0.73 -9.51 15.69
C ASN A 122 0.73 -9.04 15.72
N SER A 123 1.00 -7.97 14.98
CA SER A 123 2.34 -7.38 14.85
C SER A 123 2.53 -6.17 15.77
N CYS A 124 1.49 -5.81 16.54
CA CYS A 124 1.44 -4.62 17.38
C CYS A 124 1.29 -5.01 18.85
N GLN A 125 2.15 -5.94 19.31
CA GLN A 125 2.14 -6.40 20.70
C GLN A 125 2.33 -5.21 21.66
N GLY A 126 1.56 -5.21 22.74
CA GLY A 126 1.50 -4.12 23.72
C GLY A 126 0.65 -2.92 23.29
N LEU A 127 0.19 -2.84 22.04
CA LEU A 127 -0.77 -1.81 21.59
C LEU A 127 -2.18 -2.34 21.41
N VAL A 128 -2.35 -3.58 20.93
CA VAL A 128 -3.68 -4.21 20.75
C VAL A 128 -3.62 -5.69 21.12
N THR A 129 -4.75 -6.23 21.52
CA THR A 129 -4.96 -7.66 21.80
C THR A 129 -5.09 -8.47 20.52
N ASP A 130 -4.78 -9.77 20.60
CA ASP A 130 -4.94 -10.70 19.48
C ASP A 130 -6.40 -10.87 19.04
N GLU A 131 -7.34 -10.72 19.97
CA GLU A 131 -8.78 -10.78 19.70
C GLU A 131 -9.22 -9.62 18.80
N TRP A 132 -8.86 -8.39 19.17
CA TRP A 132 -9.12 -7.21 18.34
C TRP A 132 -8.42 -7.31 16.99
N TRP A 133 -7.16 -7.77 16.98
CA TRP A 133 -6.43 -7.96 15.72
C TRP A 133 -7.12 -8.96 14.78
N LYS A 134 -7.80 -10.00 15.29
CA LYS A 134 -8.53 -10.95 14.46
C LYS A 134 -9.80 -10.33 13.87
N SER A 135 -10.55 -9.56 14.66
CA SER A 135 -11.86 -9.02 14.27
C SER A 135 -11.78 -7.71 13.47
N ALA A 136 -10.76 -6.88 13.70
CA ALA A 136 -10.63 -5.57 13.08
C ALA A 136 -10.56 -5.66 11.54
N PRO A 137 -11.07 -4.66 10.80
CA PRO A 137 -10.88 -4.59 9.37
C PRO A 137 -9.42 -4.27 9.02
N TRP A 138 -9.00 -4.60 7.79
CA TRP A 138 -7.61 -4.49 7.35
C TRP A 138 -7.04 -3.07 7.52
N PHE A 139 -7.85 -2.04 7.29
CA PHE A 139 -7.41 -0.64 7.37
C PHE A 139 -7.18 -0.19 8.82
N ALA A 140 -7.97 -0.70 9.77
CA ALA A 140 -7.74 -0.49 11.20
C ALA A 140 -6.47 -1.20 11.68
N LYS A 141 -6.17 -2.40 11.18
CA LYS A 141 -4.91 -3.10 11.49
C LYS A 141 -3.69 -2.33 10.99
N LEU A 142 -3.72 -1.85 9.75
CA LEU A 142 -2.64 -1.01 9.22
C LEU A 142 -2.51 0.31 10.00
N ALA A 143 -3.63 0.92 10.42
CA ALA A 143 -3.59 2.13 11.24
C ALA A 143 -2.93 1.86 12.60
N ALA A 144 -3.26 0.73 13.24
CA ALA A 144 -2.60 0.28 14.46
C ALA A 144 -1.09 0.03 14.23
N MET A 145 -0.68 -0.50 13.07
CA MET A 145 0.73 -0.66 12.73
C MET A 145 1.46 0.68 12.58
N ILE A 146 0.85 1.67 11.92
CA ILE A 146 1.40 3.03 11.83
C ILE A 146 1.60 3.63 13.23
N LEU A 147 0.57 3.55 14.09
CA LEU A 147 0.64 4.06 15.46
C LEU A 147 1.70 3.32 16.29
N TRP A 148 1.78 2.00 16.15
CA TRP A 148 2.77 1.18 16.84
C TRP A 148 4.21 1.57 16.47
N HIS A 149 4.49 1.78 15.18
CA HIS A 149 5.79 2.26 14.74
C HIS A 149 6.04 3.72 15.12
N LYS A 150 5.03 4.59 15.10
CA LYS A 150 5.14 5.99 15.54
C LYS A 150 5.53 6.08 17.02
N ARG A 151 4.97 5.22 17.87
CA ARG A 151 5.24 5.17 19.31
C ARG A 151 6.63 4.66 19.68
N GLN A 152 7.25 3.86 18.82
CA GLN A 152 8.66 3.45 18.99
C GLN A 152 9.65 4.59 18.70
N GLY A 153 9.20 5.68 18.07
CA GLY A 153 10.05 6.80 17.74
C GLY A 153 11.27 6.36 16.91
N ALA A 154 12.46 6.78 17.33
CA ALA A 154 13.72 6.48 16.64
C ALA A 154 14.09 4.99 16.59
N GLN A 155 13.49 4.14 17.44
CA GLN A 155 13.73 2.69 17.40
C GLN A 155 13.02 2.01 16.22
N SER A 156 12.00 2.66 15.65
CA SER A 156 11.29 2.11 14.50
C SER A 156 12.19 2.18 13.25
N PRO A 157 12.38 1.06 12.52
CA PRO A 157 13.11 1.08 11.26
C PRO A 157 12.40 1.92 10.18
N LEU A 158 11.11 2.21 10.39
CA LEU A 158 10.27 3.03 9.52
C LEU A 158 10.19 4.50 9.97
N ALA A 159 10.91 4.90 11.03
CA ALA A 159 10.82 6.24 11.59
C ALA A 159 11.04 7.37 10.56
N PRO A 160 12.04 7.29 9.64
CA PRO A 160 12.23 8.35 8.64
C PRO A 160 11.06 8.47 7.66
N TRP A 161 10.39 7.37 7.29
CA TRP A 161 9.19 7.39 6.46
C TRP A 161 7.95 7.86 7.23
N ILE A 162 7.75 7.38 8.46
CA ILE A 162 6.62 7.84 9.30
C ILE A 162 6.72 9.34 9.55
N ALA A 163 7.94 9.83 9.75
CA ALA A 163 8.19 11.25 9.84
C ALA A 163 7.71 11.98 8.60
N GLN A 164 7.69 11.38 7.39
CA GLN A 164 7.16 12.00 6.16
C GLN A 164 5.64 11.99 6.04
N LEU A 165 4.90 11.20 6.81
CA LEU A 165 3.44 11.17 6.68
C LEU A 165 2.83 12.57 6.90
N PRO A 166 1.73 12.90 6.20
CA PRO A 166 1.11 14.22 6.33
C PRO A 166 0.53 14.40 7.74
N SER A 167 0.57 15.63 8.27
CA SER A 167 -0.08 15.95 9.55
C SER A 167 -1.60 15.97 9.46
N SER A 168 -2.14 16.27 8.27
CA SER A 168 -3.56 16.19 7.93
C SER A 168 -3.72 15.66 6.51
N THR A 169 -4.75 14.86 6.28
CA THR A 169 -5.08 14.24 4.98
C THR A 169 -6.19 14.97 4.24
N GLY A 170 -6.85 15.95 4.89
CA GLY A 170 -7.91 16.74 4.26
C GLY A 170 -9.21 16.00 3.96
N VAL A 171 -9.37 14.74 4.40
CA VAL A 171 -10.58 13.95 4.12
C VAL A 171 -11.81 14.40 4.94
N PRO A 172 -13.04 14.33 4.38
CA PRO A 172 -14.27 14.82 5.02
C PRO A 172 -14.60 14.23 6.39
N VAL A 173 -14.18 12.98 6.67
CA VAL A 173 -14.39 12.34 7.98
C VAL A 173 -13.75 13.15 9.12
N LEU A 174 -12.71 13.95 8.82
CA LEU A 174 -11.99 14.80 9.78
C LEU A 174 -12.48 16.26 9.81
N TRP A 175 -13.39 16.66 8.93
CA TRP A 175 -13.87 18.03 8.85
C TRP A 175 -14.77 18.42 10.02
N SER A 176 -14.97 19.72 10.26
CA SER A 176 -16.07 20.18 11.11
C SER A 176 -17.42 19.90 10.45
N ASP A 177 -18.50 19.94 11.24
CA ASP A 177 -19.84 19.81 10.69
C ASP A 177 -20.18 20.95 9.72
N SER A 178 -19.71 22.17 9.99
CA SER A 178 -19.91 23.31 9.08
C SER A 178 -19.21 23.12 7.73
N GLN A 179 -17.98 22.60 7.72
CA GLN A 179 -17.26 22.27 6.49
C GLN A 179 -17.96 21.14 5.71
N LEU A 180 -18.47 20.13 6.41
CA LEU A 180 -19.19 19.04 5.78
C LEU A 180 -20.51 19.50 5.14
N GLN A 181 -21.28 20.34 5.84
CA GLN A 181 -22.53 20.90 5.31
C GLN A 181 -22.29 21.87 4.14
N ALA A 182 -21.12 22.52 4.08
CA ALA A 182 -20.75 23.38 2.96
C ALA A 182 -20.60 22.63 1.63
N LEU A 183 -20.52 21.28 1.63
CA LEU A 183 -20.60 20.49 0.39
C LEU A 183 -21.93 20.66 -0.34
N GLN A 184 -23.01 20.95 0.40
CA GLN A 184 -24.37 21.02 -0.14
C GLN A 184 -24.76 19.81 -1.00
N TYR A 185 -24.17 18.64 -0.69
CA TYR A 185 -24.34 17.41 -1.43
C TYR A 185 -24.79 16.27 -0.49
N PRO A 186 -26.12 16.09 -0.28
CA PRO A 186 -26.66 15.16 0.71
C PRO A 186 -26.13 13.72 0.64
N PRO A 187 -25.94 13.10 -0.55
CA PRO A 187 -25.42 11.73 -0.64
C PRO A 187 -24.06 11.55 0.02
N LEU A 188 -23.08 12.41 -0.31
CA LEU A 188 -21.75 12.33 0.26
C LEU A 188 -21.74 12.73 1.75
N ILE A 189 -22.55 13.71 2.15
CA ILE A 189 -22.71 14.09 3.56
C ILE A 189 -23.17 12.86 4.37
N ALA A 190 -24.19 12.13 3.90
CA ALA A 190 -24.68 10.93 4.56
C ALA A 190 -23.63 9.82 4.64
N GLN A 191 -22.87 9.59 3.56
CA GLN A 191 -21.77 8.62 3.53
C GLN A 191 -20.67 8.96 4.53
N VAL A 192 -20.29 10.23 4.64
CA VAL A 192 -19.26 10.69 5.60
C VAL A 192 -19.77 10.56 7.04
N GLN A 193 -21.05 10.83 7.29
CA GLN A 193 -21.65 10.63 8.62
C GLN A 193 -21.67 9.14 9.03
N GLU A 194 -21.97 8.23 8.10
CA GLU A 194 -21.88 6.80 8.36
C GLU A 194 -20.43 6.39 8.64
N GLN A 195 -19.48 6.85 7.82
CA GLN A 195 -18.06 6.60 8.03
C GLN A 195 -17.58 7.07 9.41
N ARG A 196 -18.07 8.24 9.89
CA ARG A 196 -17.76 8.73 11.25
C ARG A 196 -18.29 7.79 12.33
N ARG A 197 -19.50 7.26 12.18
CA ARG A 197 -20.09 6.28 13.12
C ARG A 197 -19.27 5.00 13.14
N GLU A 198 -18.96 4.44 11.98
CA GLU A 198 -18.14 3.24 11.85
C GLU A 198 -16.76 3.42 12.50
N TRP A 199 -16.08 4.53 12.21
CA TRP A 199 -14.75 4.78 12.75
C TRP A 199 -14.77 5.04 14.25
N GLN A 200 -15.85 5.63 14.78
CA GLN A 200 -16.03 5.78 16.22
C GLN A 200 -16.15 4.41 16.90
N GLN A 201 -16.99 3.52 16.38
CA GLN A 201 -17.13 2.16 16.93
C GLN A 201 -15.81 1.38 16.87
N LEU A 202 -15.05 1.53 15.78
CA LEU A 202 -13.71 0.94 15.66
C LEU A 202 -12.74 1.51 16.69
N TYR A 203 -12.79 2.82 16.96
CA TYR A 203 -11.98 3.44 17.99
C TYR A 203 -12.34 2.97 19.40
N ASP A 204 -13.64 2.83 19.71
CA ASP A 204 -14.09 2.38 21.03
C ASP A 204 -13.56 0.96 21.33
N THR A 205 -13.68 0.04 20.37
CA THR A 205 -13.14 -1.32 20.50
C THR A 205 -11.60 -1.35 20.55
N PHE A 206 -10.94 -0.49 19.77
CA PHE A 206 -9.50 -0.32 19.81
C PHE A 206 -9.02 0.18 21.17
N LEU A 207 -9.72 1.16 21.77
CA LEU A 207 -9.37 1.74 23.05
C LEU A 207 -9.49 0.72 24.19
N THR A 208 -10.56 -0.09 24.20
CA THR A 208 -10.70 -1.22 25.13
C THR A 208 -9.51 -2.17 24.97
N SER A 209 -9.22 -2.58 23.74
CA SER A 209 -8.10 -3.49 23.42
C SER A 209 -6.75 -2.94 23.86
N ALA A 210 -6.48 -1.66 23.59
CA ALA A 210 -5.21 -1.01 23.93
C ALA A 210 -5.02 -0.85 25.44
N THR A 211 -6.10 -0.56 26.17
CA THR A 211 -6.08 -0.49 27.63
C THR A 211 -5.78 -1.86 28.25
N THR A 212 -6.42 -2.91 27.75
CA THR A 212 -6.14 -4.30 28.17
C THR A 212 -4.71 -4.72 27.86
N ALA A 213 -4.22 -4.45 26.64
CA ALA A 213 -2.86 -4.79 26.24
C ALA A 213 -1.79 -4.08 27.09
N THR A 214 -2.01 -2.80 27.40
CA THR A 214 -1.10 -2.01 28.25
C THR A 214 -1.09 -2.54 29.69
N THR A 215 -2.26 -2.88 30.23
CA THR A 215 -2.37 -3.45 31.58
C THR A 215 -1.66 -4.79 31.71
N ALA A 216 -1.84 -5.67 30.72
CA ALA A 216 -1.17 -6.97 30.68
C ALA A 216 0.35 -6.84 30.57
N ALA A 217 0.86 -5.89 29.78
CA ALA A 217 2.29 -5.63 29.64
C ALA A 217 2.93 -5.15 30.97
N ASN A 218 2.20 -4.35 31.76
CA ASN A 218 2.69 -3.85 33.05
C ASN A 218 2.69 -4.92 34.16
N GLN A 219 1.98 -6.04 33.99
CA GLN A 219 1.93 -7.14 34.96
C GLN A 219 2.97 -8.24 34.70
N GLN A 220 3.69 -8.20 33.58
CA GLN A 220 4.78 -9.14 33.32
C GLN A 220 6.04 -8.79 34.14
N PRO A 221 6.70 -9.76 34.80
CA PRO A 221 7.90 -9.49 35.58
C PRO A 221 9.03 -8.99 34.68
N LYS A 222 9.59 -7.81 35.01
CA LYS A 222 10.74 -7.23 34.28
C LYS A 222 11.91 -8.24 34.27
N PRO A 223 12.51 -8.54 33.10
CA PRO A 223 13.74 -9.32 33.06
C PRO A 223 14.87 -8.58 33.79
N LYS A 224 15.77 -9.36 34.41
CA LYS A 224 16.93 -8.88 35.20
C LYS A 224 17.74 -7.83 34.41
N PRO A 225 18.14 -6.70 35.01
CA PRO A 225 18.84 -5.64 34.28
C PRO A 225 20.20 -6.15 33.82
N THR A 226 20.37 -6.26 32.50
CA THR A 226 21.69 -6.31 31.87
C THR A 226 22.07 -4.88 31.48
N SER A 227 23.26 -4.48 31.89
CA SER A 227 23.77 -3.12 31.89
C SER A 227 24.06 -2.58 30.49
N SER A 228 23.26 -1.63 30.03
CA SER A 228 23.70 -0.54 29.15
C SER A 228 22.62 0.56 29.13
N PRO A 229 22.93 1.82 29.48
CA PRO A 229 21.95 2.90 29.46
C PRO A 229 21.83 3.46 28.04
N THR A 230 20.93 2.91 27.23
CA THR A 230 20.45 3.64 26.05
C THR A 230 19.34 4.58 26.50
N SER A 231 19.60 5.89 26.36
CA SER A 231 18.63 6.96 26.55
C SER A 231 17.53 6.86 25.49
N SER A 232 16.52 6.04 25.75
CA SER A 232 15.27 6.06 24.99
C SER A 232 14.13 6.33 25.98
N SER A 233 13.45 7.45 25.81
CA SER A 233 12.20 7.73 26.50
C SER A 233 11.27 6.53 26.35
N PRO A 234 10.66 6.02 27.44
CA PRO A 234 9.72 4.91 27.34
C PRO A 234 8.57 5.30 26.40
N PRO A 235 8.03 4.36 25.61
CA PRO A 235 6.86 4.64 24.79
C PRO A 235 5.73 5.17 25.69
N PRO A 236 4.93 6.14 25.22
CA PRO A 236 3.91 6.78 26.04
C PRO A 236 2.98 5.74 26.69
N SER A 237 2.71 5.84 27.98
CA SER A 237 1.93 4.82 28.70
C SER A 237 0.43 4.84 28.35
N SER A 238 -0.07 5.93 27.77
CA SER A 238 -1.47 6.06 27.39
C SER A 238 -1.76 5.45 26.00
N PRO A 239 -2.98 4.91 25.80
CA PRO A 239 -3.43 4.51 24.46
C PRO A 239 -3.52 5.73 23.52
N PRO A 240 -3.36 5.55 22.20
CA PRO A 240 -3.52 6.64 21.23
C PRO A 240 -4.89 7.30 21.32
N SER A 241 -4.94 8.62 21.07
CA SER A 241 -6.21 9.36 21.09
C SER A 241 -7.08 9.02 19.87
N ARG A 242 -8.34 9.47 19.92
CA ARG A 242 -9.29 9.34 18.82
C ARG A 242 -8.77 10.03 17.56
N GLU A 243 -8.22 11.24 17.72
CA GLU A 243 -7.67 12.05 16.64
C GLU A 243 -6.47 11.34 16.00
N GLU A 244 -5.59 10.74 16.81
CA GLU A 244 -4.46 9.97 16.30
C GLU A 244 -4.90 8.72 15.54
N PHE A 245 -5.91 8.01 16.04
CA PHE A 245 -6.47 6.83 15.38
C PHE A 245 -7.14 7.19 14.06
N PHE A 246 -7.98 8.21 14.04
CA PHE A 246 -8.64 8.71 12.84
C PHE A 246 -7.63 9.24 11.82
N TRP A 247 -6.59 9.96 12.28
CA TRP A 247 -5.48 10.37 11.43
C TRP A 247 -4.80 9.16 10.77
N ALA A 248 -4.41 8.15 11.56
CA ALA A 248 -3.75 6.96 11.03
C ALA A 248 -4.65 6.20 10.03
N MET A 249 -5.94 6.08 10.31
CA MET A 249 -6.93 5.50 9.41
C MET A 249 -7.01 6.27 8.09
N SER A 250 -7.02 7.61 8.12
CA SER A 250 -7.03 8.45 6.93
C SER A 250 -5.75 8.32 6.10
N VAL A 251 -4.59 8.19 6.76
CA VAL A 251 -3.30 7.91 6.09
C VAL A 251 -3.36 6.57 5.37
N VAL A 252 -3.87 5.52 6.04
CA VAL A 252 -4.01 4.19 5.45
C VAL A 252 -4.95 4.23 4.24
N ARG A 253 -6.13 4.83 4.38
CA ARG A 253 -7.14 4.87 3.31
C ARG A 253 -6.65 5.61 2.06
N SER A 254 -5.83 6.64 2.22
CA SER A 254 -5.34 7.47 1.11
C SER A 254 -4.03 6.97 0.47
N ARG A 255 -3.37 5.94 1.02
CA ARG A 255 -2.01 5.51 0.61
C ARG A 255 -1.84 4.00 0.45
N THR A 256 -2.85 3.24 0.83
CA THR A 256 -2.80 1.79 0.71
C THR A 256 -3.26 1.37 -0.68
N PHE A 257 -2.45 0.56 -1.35
CA PHE A 257 -2.91 -0.20 -2.50
C PHE A 257 -3.08 -1.67 -2.10
N SER A 258 -3.90 -2.39 -2.86
CA SER A 258 -4.16 -3.80 -2.64
C SER A 258 -3.73 -4.61 -3.85
N GLY A 259 -3.21 -5.82 -3.61
CA GLY A 259 -2.80 -6.73 -4.67
C GLY A 259 -3.11 -8.18 -4.30
N PRO A 260 -2.95 -9.12 -5.25
CA PRO A 260 -3.04 -10.54 -4.95
C PRO A 260 -2.06 -10.89 -3.82
N TYR A 261 -2.45 -11.83 -2.97
CA TYR A 261 -1.55 -12.32 -1.94
C TYR A 261 -0.29 -12.90 -2.57
N ILE A 262 0.84 -12.47 -2.03
CA ILE A 262 2.16 -12.89 -2.49
C ILE A 262 2.68 -13.84 -1.42
N GLY A 263 2.82 -15.10 -1.83
CA GLY A 263 3.30 -16.18 -0.98
C GLY A 263 4.78 -16.03 -0.61
N SER A 264 5.41 -17.17 -0.35
CA SER A 264 6.81 -17.28 -0.01
C SER A 264 7.72 -16.62 -1.04
N SER A 265 8.71 -15.86 -0.55
CA SER A 265 9.77 -15.30 -1.38
C SER A 265 10.66 -16.42 -1.95
N LEU A 266 11.46 -16.12 -2.99
CA LEU A 266 12.42 -17.11 -3.53
C LEU A 266 13.35 -17.68 -2.44
N PRO A 267 13.94 -16.88 -1.54
CA PRO A 267 14.70 -17.41 -0.39
C PRO A 267 13.90 -18.35 0.51
N ASP A 268 12.64 -18.05 0.79
CA ASP A 268 11.78 -18.91 1.63
C ASP A 268 11.50 -20.26 0.95
N ARG A 269 11.29 -20.24 -0.38
CA ARG A 269 11.13 -21.46 -1.18
C ARG A 269 12.40 -22.31 -1.19
N LEU A 270 13.57 -21.69 -1.32
CA LEU A 270 14.85 -22.39 -1.25
C LEU A 270 15.09 -23.01 0.14
N ARG A 271 14.71 -22.31 1.22
CA ARG A 271 14.76 -22.85 2.59
C ARG A 271 13.82 -24.04 2.77
N LEU A 272 12.58 -23.94 2.27
CA LEU A 272 11.63 -25.05 2.30
C LEU A 272 12.16 -26.26 1.54
N LEU A 273 12.69 -26.06 0.32
CA LEU A 273 13.30 -27.12 -0.48
C LEU A 273 14.49 -27.78 0.24
N GLY A 274 15.35 -26.97 0.87
CA GLY A 274 16.44 -27.47 1.69
C GLY A 274 15.95 -28.31 2.87
N LEU A 275 14.93 -27.85 3.60
CA LEU A 275 14.33 -28.59 4.72
C LEU A 275 13.70 -29.90 4.25
N VAL A 276 12.92 -29.87 3.16
CA VAL A 276 12.29 -31.06 2.59
C VAL A 276 13.34 -32.06 2.11
N GLY A 277 14.42 -31.60 1.47
CA GLY A 277 15.55 -32.43 1.07
C GLY A 277 16.27 -33.06 2.25
N ALA A 278 16.49 -32.31 3.34
CA ALA A 278 17.10 -32.82 4.57
C ALA A 278 16.22 -33.87 5.25
N LEU A 279 14.90 -33.65 5.31
CA LEU A 279 13.95 -34.62 5.85
C LEU A 279 13.89 -35.90 5.01
N MET A 280 13.90 -35.77 3.69
CA MET A 280 13.97 -36.91 2.77
C MET A 280 15.23 -37.75 3.02
N ALA A 281 16.40 -37.10 3.08
CA ALA A 281 17.68 -37.78 3.35
C ALA A 281 17.68 -38.47 4.72
N CYS A 282 17.15 -37.81 5.75
CA CYS A 282 17.05 -38.36 7.11
C CYS A 282 16.14 -39.60 7.16
N ASN A 283 14.95 -39.54 6.55
CA ASN A 283 14.02 -40.66 6.49
C ASN A 283 14.64 -41.88 5.81
N THR A 284 15.36 -41.67 4.70
CA THR A 284 16.05 -42.75 3.99
C THR A 284 17.23 -43.31 4.81
N ALA A 285 18.04 -42.44 5.43
CA ALA A 285 19.20 -42.85 6.22
C ALA A 285 18.84 -43.61 7.51
N LEU A 286 17.71 -43.25 8.15
CA LEU A 286 17.20 -43.93 9.34
C LEU A 286 16.39 -45.19 9.02
N GLY A 287 16.23 -45.54 7.73
CA GLY A 287 15.44 -46.69 7.31
C GLY A 287 13.94 -46.57 7.60
N LEU A 288 13.42 -45.34 7.79
CA LEU A 288 12.00 -45.09 8.05
C LEU A 288 11.14 -45.22 6.80
N ALA A 289 11.73 -45.00 5.62
CA ALA A 289 11.11 -45.21 4.31
C ALA A 289 12.19 -45.46 3.26
N ASP A 290 11.83 -46.12 2.16
CA ASP A 290 12.73 -46.26 1.01
C ASP A 290 12.87 -44.93 0.24
N LEU A 291 13.81 -44.89 -0.71
CA LEU A 291 14.08 -43.69 -1.51
C LEU A 291 12.89 -43.28 -2.39
N PRO A 292 12.18 -44.19 -3.11
CA PRO A 292 11.01 -43.82 -3.90
C PRO A 292 9.87 -43.18 -3.09
N HIS A 293 9.55 -43.73 -1.90
CA HIS A 293 8.49 -43.16 -1.06
C HIS A 293 8.93 -41.82 -0.44
N SER A 294 10.19 -41.71 0.00
CA SER A 294 10.75 -40.46 0.53
C SER A 294 10.76 -39.35 -0.53
N LEU A 295 11.13 -39.66 -1.78
CA LEU A 295 11.09 -38.74 -2.90
C LEU A 295 9.66 -38.32 -3.26
N SER A 296 8.73 -39.28 -3.28
CA SER A 296 7.32 -39.01 -3.57
C SER A 296 6.70 -38.09 -2.51
N ALA A 297 7.00 -38.32 -1.22
CA ALA A 297 6.57 -37.44 -0.13
C ALA A 297 7.18 -36.04 -0.26
N ALA A 298 8.48 -35.94 -0.58
CA ALA A 298 9.14 -34.66 -0.81
C ALA A 298 8.50 -33.88 -1.96
N LEU A 299 8.25 -34.54 -3.11
CA LEU A 299 7.57 -33.95 -4.26
C LEU A 299 6.14 -33.50 -3.89
N ALA A 300 5.40 -34.31 -3.13
CA ALA A 300 4.06 -33.95 -2.69
C ALA A 300 4.05 -32.68 -1.83
N VAL A 301 4.99 -32.53 -0.89
CA VAL A 301 5.10 -31.33 -0.04
C VAL A 301 5.43 -30.08 -0.86
N VAL A 302 6.33 -30.20 -1.84
CA VAL A 302 6.70 -29.09 -2.72
C VAL A 302 5.53 -28.68 -3.62
N LEU A 303 4.90 -29.65 -4.29
CA LEU A 303 3.74 -29.42 -5.15
C LEU A 303 2.57 -28.82 -4.36
N PHE A 304 2.31 -29.35 -3.16
CA PHE A 304 1.27 -28.83 -2.28
C PHE A 304 1.54 -27.36 -1.93
N ASN A 305 2.76 -26.98 -1.54
CA ASN A 305 3.08 -25.59 -1.22
C ASN A 305 2.89 -24.66 -2.43
N VAL A 306 3.40 -25.04 -3.60
CA VAL A 306 3.25 -24.23 -4.83
C VAL A 306 1.78 -24.07 -5.19
N LEU A 307 1.01 -25.17 -5.21
CA LEU A 307 -0.40 -25.14 -5.58
C LEU A 307 -1.24 -24.37 -4.54
N TYR A 308 -0.97 -24.58 -3.25
CA TYR A 308 -1.64 -23.88 -2.16
C TYR A 308 -1.45 -22.37 -2.28
N GLU A 309 -0.23 -21.90 -2.50
CA GLU A 309 0.04 -20.46 -2.70
C GLU A 309 -0.63 -19.90 -3.95
N VAL A 310 -0.62 -20.63 -5.08
CA VAL A 310 -1.28 -20.20 -6.32
C VAL A 310 -2.80 -20.11 -6.16
N ILE A 311 -3.40 -21.02 -5.38
CA ILE A 311 -4.83 -20.98 -5.08
C ILE A 311 -5.15 -19.83 -4.11
N LEU A 312 -4.34 -19.64 -3.08
CA LEU A 312 -4.52 -18.55 -2.11
C LEU A 312 -4.32 -17.18 -2.76
N SER A 313 -3.36 -17.02 -3.67
CA SER A 313 -3.09 -15.74 -4.34
C SER A 313 -4.28 -15.23 -5.17
N ARG A 314 -5.14 -16.15 -5.63
CA ARG A 314 -6.37 -15.82 -6.38
C ARG A 314 -7.53 -15.38 -5.49
N SER A 315 -7.54 -15.81 -4.23
CA SER A 315 -8.68 -15.59 -3.32
C SER A 315 -8.39 -14.57 -2.22
N LEU A 316 -7.11 -14.35 -1.89
CA LEU A 316 -6.69 -13.47 -0.82
C LEU A 316 -6.00 -12.23 -1.37
N LYS A 317 -6.32 -11.10 -0.75
CA LYS A 317 -5.66 -9.82 -1.03
C LYS A 317 -4.70 -9.48 0.10
N GLN A 318 -3.57 -8.88 -0.26
CA GLN A 318 -2.70 -8.20 0.68
C GLN A 318 -2.83 -6.69 0.51
N HIS A 319 -2.49 -5.95 1.56
CA HIS A 319 -2.53 -4.50 1.59
C HIS A 319 -1.13 -3.97 1.92
N ALA A 320 -0.69 -2.93 1.22
CA ALA A 320 0.63 -2.36 1.45
C ALA A 320 0.63 -0.84 1.31
N ILE A 321 1.47 -0.19 2.11
CA ILE A 321 1.87 1.20 1.93
C ILE A 321 3.36 1.21 1.64
N CYS A 322 3.73 1.83 0.52
CA CYS A 322 5.10 1.84 0.05
C CYS A 322 5.70 3.24 0.20
N PRO A 323 6.72 3.41 1.06
CA PRO A 323 7.46 4.65 1.15
C PRO A 323 7.94 5.13 -0.22
N LEU A 324 7.87 6.43 -0.48
CA LEU A 324 8.21 7.10 -1.75
C LEU A 324 7.16 6.89 -2.85
N ILE A 325 6.60 5.69 -3.00
CA ILE A 325 5.46 5.46 -3.91
C ILE A 325 4.21 6.19 -3.40
N ASP A 326 4.02 6.28 -2.09
CA ASP A 326 2.91 7.01 -1.46
C ASP A 326 2.98 8.54 -1.60
N LEU A 327 4.04 9.07 -2.26
CA LEU A 327 4.18 10.48 -2.60
C LEU A 327 3.72 10.81 -4.02
N PHE A 328 3.49 9.82 -4.90
CA PHE A 328 2.90 10.12 -6.21
C PHE A 328 1.49 10.65 -6.02
N ASN A 329 1.13 11.71 -6.73
CA ASN A 329 -0.25 12.17 -6.79
C ASN A 329 -1.02 11.45 -7.90
N HIS A 330 -2.34 11.55 -7.83
CA HIS A 330 -3.24 10.99 -8.84
C HIS A 330 -3.36 11.86 -10.08
N SER A 331 -3.48 11.23 -11.24
CA SER A 331 -4.14 11.81 -12.42
C SER A 331 -4.90 10.70 -13.15
N SER A 332 -6.13 10.97 -13.59
CA SER A 332 -6.88 10.04 -14.45
C SER A 332 -6.31 9.91 -15.86
N ALA A 333 -5.44 10.84 -16.27
CA ALA A 333 -4.83 10.84 -17.60
C ALA A 333 -3.62 9.90 -17.75
N VAL A 334 -3.10 9.36 -16.64
CA VAL A 334 -1.97 8.42 -16.65
C VAL A 334 -2.43 6.99 -16.41
N GLN A 335 -1.70 6.03 -16.98
CA GLN A 335 -1.96 4.59 -16.81
C GLN A 335 -0.95 3.92 -15.87
N SER A 336 0.04 4.67 -15.40
CA SER A 336 1.05 4.17 -14.46
C SER A 336 0.38 3.77 -13.16
N GLU A 337 0.51 2.50 -12.79
CA GLU A 337 0.01 1.98 -11.52
C GLU A 337 1.14 1.30 -10.74
N VAL A 338 0.89 1.02 -9.47
CA VAL A 338 1.81 0.23 -8.64
C VAL A 338 1.71 -1.23 -9.05
N SER A 339 2.83 -1.81 -9.48
CA SER A 339 2.95 -3.21 -9.83
C SER A 339 3.83 -3.97 -8.84
N TYR A 340 3.81 -5.30 -8.88
CA TYR A 340 4.69 -6.13 -8.07
C TYR A 340 5.65 -6.93 -8.94
N ASN A 341 6.94 -6.79 -8.67
CA ASN A 341 7.99 -7.62 -9.23
C ASN A 341 8.22 -8.85 -8.34
N TYR A 342 7.66 -9.99 -8.76
CA TYR A 342 7.71 -11.25 -8.00
C TYR A 342 9.12 -11.78 -7.77
N PHE A 343 10.02 -11.59 -8.73
CA PHE A 343 11.39 -12.09 -8.64
C PHE A 343 12.28 -11.18 -7.79
N GLY A 344 12.00 -9.87 -7.82
CA GLY A 344 12.70 -8.88 -6.99
C GLY A 344 12.14 -8.74 -5.57
N ASP A 345 10.99 -9.36 -5.29
CA ASP A 345 10.22 -9.17 -4.04
C ASP A 345 10.02 -7.69 -3.71
N SER A 346 9.51 -6.94 -4.70
CA SER A 346 9.46 -5.47 -4.66
C SER A 346 8.24 -4.89 -5.37
N TYR A 347 7.79 -3.72 -4.89
CA TYR A 347 6.74 -2.90 -5.49
C TYR A 347 7.36 -1.89 -6.45
N CYS A 348 6.82 -1.74 -7.65
CA CYS A 348 7.42 -0.95 -8.73
C CYS A 348 6.43 0.05 -9.32
N VAL A 349 6.93 1.23 -9.70
CA VAL A 349 6.22 2.21 -10.53
C VAL A 349 7.04 2.43 -11.81
N VAL A 350 6.39 2.23 -12.95
CA VAL A 350 6.95 2.40 -14.28
C VAL A 350 6.20 3.54 -14.99
N ALA A 351 6.92 4.38 -15.71
CA ALA A 351 6.34 5.47 -16.49
C ALA A 351 5.46 4.90 -17.63
N SER A 352 4.25 5.44 -17.79
CA SER A 352 3.31 5.09 -18.88
C SER A 352 3.33 6.08 -20.04
N ARG A 353 4.15 7.14 -19.90
CA ARG A 353 4.39 8.18 -20.90
C ARG A 353 5.73 8.86 -20.61
N ASP A 354 6.21 9.62 -21.58
CA ASP A 354 7.31 10.54 -21.38
C ASP A 354 6.90 11.66 -20.40
N VAL A 355 7.80 12.03 -19.50
CA VAL A 355 7.66 13.13 -18.54
C VAL A 355 8.89 14.02 -18.64
N LYS A 356 8.69 15.32 -18.84
CA LYS A 356 9.80 16.26 -18.98
C LYS A 356 10.37 16.68 -17.64
N GLN A 357 11.66 17.00 -17.63
CA GLN A 357 12.29 17.61 -16.47
C GLN A 357 11.49 18.85 -16.01
N GLY A 358 11.21 18.93 -14.71
CA GLY A 358 10.41 19.99 -14.12
C GLY A 358 8.91 19.69 -14.04
N GLU A 359 8.41 18.64 -14.69
CA GLU A 359 7.01 18.22 -14.58
C GLU A 359 6.77 17.38 -13.31
N GLN A 360 5.53 17.38 -12.84
CA GLN A 360 5.09 16.44 -11.81
C GLN A 360 4.91 15.05 -12.40
N VAL A 361 5.35 14.04 -11.66
CA VAL A 361 5.12 12.63 -11.99
C VAL A 361 3.90 12.13 -11.24
N PHE A 362 2.93 11.58 -11.98
CA PHE A 362 1.66 11.07 -11.45
C PHE A 362 1.54 9.55 -11.61
N ILE A 363 0.67 8.95 -10.81
CA ILE A 363 0.16 7.59 -11.02
C ILE A 363 -1.37 7.59 -11.06
N SER A 364 -1.97 6.53 -11.55
CA SER A 364 -3.41 6.30 -11.41
C SER A 364 -3.70 5.63 -10.07
N TYR A 365 -4.74 6.09 -9.38
CA TYR A 365 -5.32 5.43 -8.21
C TYR A 365 -6.45 4.47 -8.62
N GLY A 366 -6.60 4.22 -9.92
CA GLY A 366 -7.70 3.50 -10.53
C GLY A 366 -8.87 4.41 -10.92
N PRO A 367 -9.93 3.83 -11.51
CA PRO A 367 -11.10 4.56 -11.97
C PRO A 367 -12.02 4.96 -10.80
N GLN A 368 -11.71 6.08 -10.16
CA GLN A 368 -12.44 6.60 -9.00
C GLN A 368 -13.36 7.75 -9.39
N SER A 369 -14.58 7.81 -8.82
CA SER A 369 -15.42 9.00 -8.91
C SER A 369 -14.89 10.14 -8.03
N ASN A 370 -15.32 11.38 -8.26
CA ASN A 370 -14.93 12.50 -7.41
C ASN A 370 -15.46 12.36 -5.98
N ASP A 371 -16.61 11.71 -5.77
CA ASP A 371 -17.09 11.34 -4.44
C ASP A 371 -16.08 10.44 -3.72
N SER A 372 -15.57 9.42 -4.41
CA SER A 372 -14.59 8.48 -3.84
C SER A 372 -13.23 9.13 -3.59
N LEU A 373 -12.77 9.95 -4.54
CA LEU A 373 -11.53 10.72 -4.40
C LEU A 373 -11.62 11.67 -3.21
N LEU A 374 -12.73 12.38 -3.07
CA LEU A 374 -12.91 13.32 -1.97
C LEU A 374 -13.03 12.59 -0.63
N GLN A 375 -13.86 11.55 -0.56
CA GLN A 375 -14.10 10.80 0.69
C GLN A 375 -12.83 10.13 1.24
N TYR A 376 -12.00 9.54 0.37
CA TYR A 376 -10.88 8.70 0.81
C TYR A 376 -9.49 9.32 0.60
N TYR A 377 -9.35 10.28 -0.31
CA TYR A 377 -8.06 10.91 -0.62
C TYR A 377 -8.04 12.42 -0.36
N GLY A 378 -9.20 13.06 -0.14
CA GLY A 378 -9.30 14.46 0.28
C GLY A 378 -9.17 15.47 -0.86
N PHE A 379 -9.40 15.06 -2.11
CA PHE A 379 -9.40 15.95 -3.27
C PHE A 379 -10.43 15.49 -4.31
N SER A 380 -10.82 16.38 -5.22
CA SER A 380 -11.53 16.05 -6.45
C SER A 380 -10.70 16.44 -7.65
N GLU A 381 -10.86 15.73 -8.76
CA GLU A 381 -10.14 15.99 -10.00
C GLU A 381 -11.05 16.71 -11.01
N PRO A 382 -10.62 17.86 -11.57
CA PRO A 382 -11.34 18.52 -12.65
C PRO A 382 -11.41 17.64 -13.89
N ALA A 383 -12.59 17.53 -14.52
CA ALA A 383 -12.80 16.73 -15.72
C ALA A 383 -12.40 15.25 -15.58
N ASN A 384 -12.60 14.68 -14.38
CA ASN A 384 -12.41 13.26 -14.12
C ASN A 384 -13.29 12.40 -15.06
N GLN A 385 -12.65 11.62 -15.92
CA GLN A 385 -13.32 10.75 -16.91
C GLN A 385 -14.13 9.60 -16.28
N HIS A 386 -13.89 9.31 -15.01
CA HIS A 386 -14.54 8.27 -14.23
C HIS A 386 -15.58 8.83 -13.24
N ASP A 387 -15.90 10.13 -13.35
CA ASP A 387 -16.80 10.76 -12.40
C ASP A 387 -18.23 10.25 -12.53
N THR A 388 -18.89 10.09 -11.38
CA THR A 388 -20.27 9.64 -11.27
C THR A 388 -20.89 10.35 -10.08
N HIS A 389 -22.14 10.78 -10.20
CA HIS A 389 -22.87 11.42 -9.10
C HIS A 389 -24.22 10.73 -8.89
N ILE A 390 -24.67 10.73 -7.63
CA ILE A 390 -26.00 10.28 -7.22
C ILE A 390 -26.97 11.47 -7.31
N LEU A 391 -28.09 11.27 -8.01
CA LEU A 391 -29.22 12.19 -8.03
C LEU A 391 -30.25 11.76 -6.99
N THR A 392 -30.52 12.60 -6.00
CA THR A 392 -31.43 12.28 -4.89
C THR A 392 -32.90 12.64 -5.10
N ASP A 393 -33.26 13.31 -6.20
CA ASP A 393 -34.61 13.85 -6.43
C ASP A 393 -35.21 13.44 -7.80
N MET A 394 -35.24 12.14 -8.11
CA MET A 394 -35.91 11.62 -9.32
C MET A 394 -37.24 10.89 -9.02
N LEU A 395 -37.99 11.34 -8.01
CA LEU A 395 -39.36 10.91 -7.73
C LEU A 395 -40.26 12.08 -7.31
#